data_AF-A0AAE0WXM0-F1
#
_entry.id   AF-A0AAE0WXM0-F1
#
_cell.length_a   1.000
_cell.length_b   1.000
_cell.length_c   1.000
_cell.angle_alpha   90.00
_cell.angle_beta   90.00
_cell.angle_gamma   90.00
#
_symmetry.space_group_name_H-M   'P 1'
#
loop_
_entity.id
_entity.type
_entity.pdbx_description
1 polymer ?
#
loop_
_entity_poly.entity_id
_entity_poly.type
_entity_poly.pdbx_seq_one_letter_code
_entity_poly.pdbx_strand_id
1 'polypeptide(L)'
;MRATHASVASLASLLIQLATAKIHYGIANYANGNKDHATWVDGEDACQYTYIGNAFTNPCDFNDRIFFLPNGTDCQLTGCNDIDISASTLTEVDTTNAWPAKFDDWYNAASGCEDQYGGYYVDQW
;
A
#
# COMPACT_ATOMS: atom_id res chain seq x y z
N MET A 1 6.59 37.01 24.45
CA MET A 1 5.89 35.71 24.39
C MET A 1 4.98 35.68 23.18
N ARG A 2 5.22 34.75 22.25
CA ARG A 2 4.23 34.04 21.41
C ARG A 2 4.96 33.32 20.31
N ALA A 3 5.36 32.07 20.57
CA ALA A 3 5.51 31.11 19.50
C ALA A 3 4.10 30.60 19.20
N THR A 4 3.66 30.85 17.97
CA THR A 4 2.38 30.41 17.42
C THR A 4 2.33 28.89 17.34
N HIS A 5 1.28 28.33 17.93
CA HIS A 5 0.93 26.93 17.89
C HIS A 5 0.53 26.55 16.46
N ALA A 6 1.47 26.00 15.70
CA ALA A 6 1.18 25.25 14.49
C ALA A 6 2.13 24.06 14.50
N SER A 7 1.62 22.84 14.70
CA SER A 7 2.24 21.53 14.39
C SER A 7 1.71 20.39 15.29
N VAL A 8 0.39 20.24 15.41
CA VAL A 8 -0.18 19.02 16.04
C VAL A 8 -1.44 18.53 15.33
N ALA A 9 -2.19 19.44 14.69
CA ALA A 9 -3.36 19.07 13.91
C ALA A 9 -3.03 18.20 12.69
N SER A 10 -1.87 18.40 12.05
CA SER A 10 -1.45 17.65 10.85
C SER A 10 -1.07 16.19 11.13
N LEU A 11 -0.53 15.89 12.32
CA LEU A 11 -0.20 14.51 12.70
C LEU A 11 -1.45 13.72 13.08
N ALA A 12 -2.36 14.36 13.83
CA ALA A 12 -3.62 13.73 14.25
C ALA A 12 -4.54 13.45 13.06
N SER A 13 -4.61 14.33 12.07
CA SER A 13 -5.39 14.07 10.85
C SER A 13 -4.82 12.92 10.03
N LEU A 14 -3.49 12.76 9.95
CA LEU A 14 -2.83 11.63 9.29
C LEU A 14 -3.07 10.29 10.03
N LEU A 15 -3.00 10.31 11.37
CA LEU A 15 -3.31 9.17 12.24
C LEU A 15 -4.80 8.76 12.20
N ILE A 16 -5.71 9.73 12.10
CA ILE A 16 -7.15 9.48 11.93
C ILE A 16 -7.45 8.94 10.52
N GLN A 17 -6.72 9.40 9.51
CA GLN A 17 -6.82 8.89 8.15
C GLN A 17 -6.46 7.40 8.12
N LEU A 18 -5.34 7.04 8.76
CA LEU A 18 -4.95 5.65 8.94
C LEU A 18 -6.03 4.85 9.66
N ALA A 19 -6.62 5.30 10.77
CA ALA A 19 -7.64 4.55 11.52
C ALA A 19 -8.90 4.10 10.71
N THR A 20 -9.12 4.65 9.51
CA THR A 20 -10.20 4.24 8.59
C THR A 20 -9.72 3.97 7.16
N ALA A 21 -8.42 4.09 6.91
CA ALA A 21 -7.86 3.96 5.58
C ALA A 21 -8.01 2.52 5.09
N LYS A 22 -8.34 2.40 3.82
CA LYS A 22 -8.33 1.13 3.11
C LYS A 22 -7.00 1.02 2.38
N ILE A 23 -6.40 -0.16 2.41
CA ILE A 23 -5.24 -0.43 1.55
C ILE A 23 -5.76 -1.00 0.24
N HIS A 24 -5.33 -0.37 -0.84
CA HIS A 24 -5.55 -0.86 -2.18
C HIS A 24 -4.43 -1.82 -2.56
N TYR A 25 -4.79 -2.80 -3.36
CA TYR A 25 -3.86 -3.73 -3.96
C TYR A 25 -3.96 -3.67 -5.48
N GLY A 26 -2.86 -3.92 -6.15
CA GLY A 26 -2.81 -3.94 -7.60
C GLY A 26 -1.52 -4.53 -8.13
N ILE A 27 -1.35 -4.40 -9.44
CA ILE A 27 -0.14 -4.78 -10.17
C ILE A 27 0.43 -3.55 -10.85
N ALA A 28 1.69 -3.24 -10.55
CA ALA A 28 2.47 -2.29 -11.33
C ALA A 28 3.05 -3.01 -12.55
N ASN A 29 2.68 -2.55 -13.74
CA ASN A 29 3.11 -3.10 -15.02
C ASN A 29 4.14 -2.18 -15.67
N TYR A 30 5.39 -2.64 -15.74
CA TYR A 30 6.49 -1.89 -16.31
C TYR A 30 6.58 -2.06 -17.82
N ALA A 31 7.05 -1.02 -18.51
CA ALA A 31 7.24 -1.02 -19.96
C ALA A 31 8.25 -2.09 -20.44
N ASN A 32 9.16 -2.53 -19.56
CA ASN A 32 10.12 -3.60 -19.84
C ASN A 32 9.55 -5.03 -19.67
N GLY A 33 8.28 -5.17 -19.28
CA GLY A 33 7.60 -6.45 -19.07
C GLY A 33 7.64 -6.97 -17.63
N ASN A 34 8.35 -6.29 -16.72
CA ASN A 34 8.34 -6.62 -15.30
C ASN A 34 6.98 -6.28 -14.67
N LYS A 35 6.64 -7.01 -13.60
CA LYS A 35 5.40 -6.83 -12.86
C LYS A 35 5.63 -7.01 -11.38
N ASP A 36 5.08 -6.08 -10.61
CA ASP A 36 5.18 -6.06 -9.17
C ASP A 36 3.80 -6.03 -8.54
N HIS A 37 3.67 -6.67 -7.39
CA HIS A 37 2.55 -6.43 -6.49
C HIS A 37 2.70 -5.05 -5.87
N ALA A 38 1.66 -4.25 -6.03
CA ALA A 38 1.62 -2.86 -5.63
C ALA A 38 0.56 -2.64 -4.56
N THR A 39 0.91 -1.95 -3.48
CA THR A 39 -0.07 -1.50 -2.47
C THR A 39 0.03 -0.02 -2.22
N TRP A 40 -1.10 0.63 -1.96
CA TRP A 40 -1.13 2.04 -1.57
C TRP A 40 -2.30 2.31 -0.63
N VAL A 41 -2.21 3.39 0.13
CA VAL A 41 -3.26 3.77 1.08
C VAL A 41 -4.31 4.62 0.36
N ASP A 42 -5.59 4.46 0.73
CA ASP A 42 -6.68 5.28 0.18
C ASP A 42 -6.38 6.78 0.33
N GLY A 43 -6.47 7.51 -0.79
CA GLY A 43 -6.08 8.92 -0.89
C GLY A 43 -4.61 9.20 -1.25
N GLU A 44 -3.75 8.18 -1.32
CA GLU A 44 -2.39 8.30 -1.87
C GLU A 44 -2.35 8.04 -3.38
N ASP A 45 -1.27 8.50 -4.03
CA ASP A 45 -1.01 8.25 -5.44
C ASP A 45 -0.47 6.82 -5.64
N ALA A 46 -1.14 6.02 -6.47
CA ALA A 46 -0.72 4.66 -6.78
C ALA A 46 0.63 4.62 -7.53
N CYS A 47 1.10 5.71 -8.15
CA CYS A 47 2.47 5.81 -8.65
C CYS A 47 3.54 5.85 -7.53
N GLN A 48 3.15 5.89 -6.26
CA GLN A 48 4.06 5.82 -5.11
C GLN A 48 3.79 4.55 -4.27
N TYR A 49 3.34 3.48 -4.94
CA TYR A 49 3.00 2.23 -4.29
C TYR A 49 4.18 1.64 -3.51
N THR A 50 3.84 0.85 -2.49
CA THR A 50 4.78 0.01 -1.74
C THR A 50 4.89 -1.36 -2.41
N TYR A 51 6.12 -1.74 -2.76
CA TYR A 51 6.43 -3.05 -3.34
C TYR A 51 6.27 -4.16 -2.31
N ILE A 52 5.46 -5.18 -2.62
CA ILE A 52 5.25 -6.35 -1.76
C ILE A 52 5.55 -7.68 -2.47
N GLY A 53 6.47 -7.63 -3.43
CA GLY A 53 6.94 -8.81 -4.15
C GLY A 53 6.66 -8.73 -5.65
N ASN A 54 7.32 -9.60 -6.40
CA ASN A 54 7.09 -9.72 -7.82
C ASN A 54 5.72 -10.36 -8.07
N ALA A 55 5.00 -9.93 -9.10
CA ALA A 55 3.64 -10.36 -9.41
C ALA A 55 3.46 -11.88 -9.62
N PHE A 56 4.54 -12.60 -9.96
CA PHE A 56 4.56 -14.05 -10.14
C PHE A 56 4.78 -14.83 -8.84
N THR A 57 5.02 -14.12 -7.73
CA THR A 57 5.20 -14.69 -6.39
C THR A 57 3.93 -14.45 -5.60
N ASN A 58 3.55 -15.35 -4.71
CA ASN A 58 2.45 -15.08 -3.79
C ASN A 58 2.88 -13.96 -2.81
N PRO A 59 2.14 -12.84 -2.72
CA PRO A 59 2.46 -11.75 -1.81
C PRO A 59 2.41 -12.18 -0.32
N CYS A 60 1.65 -13.23 0.00
CA CYS A 60 1.63 -13.81 1.35
C CYS A 60 2.95 -14.52 1.74
N ASP A 61 3.83 -14.79 0.77
CA ASP A 61 5.13 -15.44 0.97
C ASP A 61 6.30 -14.44 0.89
N PHE A 62 6.01 -13.18 0.56
CA PHE A 62 7.03 -12.15 0.41
C PHE A 62 7.39 -11.53 1.77
N ASN A 63 8.70 -11.50 2.09
CA ASN A 63 9.28 -10.80 3.24
C ASN A 63 8.57 -11.04 4.59
N ASP A 64 8.26 -12.30 4.92
CA ASP A 64 7.52 -12.69 6.12
C ASP A 64 6.18 -11.93 6.30
N ARG A 65 5.59 -11.51 5.18
CA ARG A 65 4.36 -10.70 5.07
C ARG A 65 4.50 -9.27 5.57
N ILE A 66 5.71 -8.83 5.88
CA ILE A 66 6.00 -7.51 6.42
C ILE A 66 6.36 -6.57 5.27
N PHE A 67 5.77 -5.38 5.28
CA PHE A 67 6.15 -4.30 4.38
C PHE A 67 6.07 -2.94 5.08
N PHE A 68 6.73 -1.96 4.47
CA PHE A 68 6.95 -0.64 5.03
C PHE A 68 6.15 0.38 4.24
N LEU A 69 5.21 1.04 4.91
CA LEU A 69 4.52 2.18 4.30
C LEU A 69 5.49 3.37 4.14
N PRO A 70 5.27 4.28 3.17
CA PRO A 70 6.14 5.44 2.95
C PRO A 70 6.27 6.37 4.17
N ASN A 71 5.31 6.32 5.09
CA ASN A 71 5.32 7.06 6.35
C ASN A 71 6.22 6.43 7.44
N GLY A 72 6.85 5.28 7.16
CA GLY A 72 7.71 4.55 8.09
C GLY A 72 6.98 3.58 9.03
N THR A 73 5.70 3.31 8.80
CA THR A 73 4.93 2.32 9.59
C THR A 73 5.16 0.91 9.07
N ASP A 74 5.52 0.00 9.98
CA ASP A 74 5.66 -1.43 9.72
C ASP A 74 4.29 -2.09 9.74
N CYS A 75 3.95 -2.75 8.64
CA CYS A 75 2.67 -3.43 8.50
C CYS A 75 2.86 -4.89 8.06
N GLN A 76 1.95 -5.76 8.51
CA GLN A 76 1.93 -7.17 8.19
C GLN A 76 0.63 -7.57 7.50
N LEU A 77 0.75 -8.23 6.35
CA LEU A 77 -0.38 -8.86 5.68
C LEU A 77 -0.80 -10.13 6.44
N THR A 78 -2.03 -10.13 6.93
CA THR A 78 -2.62 -11.22 7.72
C THR A 78 -3.91 -11.73 7.06
N GLY A 79 -4.35 -12.94 7.36
CA GLY A 79 -5.56 -13.50 6.72
C GLY A 79 -5.41 -13.85 5.23
N CYS A 80 -4.16 -13.91 4.77
CA CYS A 80 -3.77 -14.13 3.39
C CYS A 80 -3.74 -15.65 3.09
N ASN A 81 -4.46 -16.11 2.06
CA ASN A 81 -4.47 -17.49 1.57
C ASN A 81 -3.77 -17.55 0.20
N ASP A 82 -3.00 -18.61 -0.07
CA ASP A 82 -1.94 -18.70 -1.10
C ASP A 82 -2.28 -18.30 -2.54
N ILE A 83 -3.56 -18.07 -2.84
CA ILE A 83 -4.10 -17.82 -4.18
C ILE A 83 -4.99 -16.56 -4.21
N ASP A 84 -5.50 -16.13 -3.06
CA ASP A 84 -6.53 -15.11 -2.97
C ASP A 84 -6.26 -14.23 -1.77
N ILE A 85 -5.76 -13.04 -2.03
CA ILE A 85 -5.50 -12.07 -0.98
C ILE A 85 -6.73 -11.22 -0.65
N SER A 86 -7.89 -11.45 -1.27
CA SER A 86 -9.10 -10.64 -1.06
C SER A 86 -9.60 -10.64 0.40
N ALA A 87 -9.25 -11.67 1.16
CA ALA A 87 -9.55 -11.79 2.59
C ALA A 87 -8.45 -11.19 3.51
N SER A 88 -7.39 -10.64 2.92
CA SER A 88 -6.25 -10.16 3.68
C SER A 88 -6.59 -8.88 4.45
N THR A 89 -6.02 -8.79 5.64
CA THR A 89 -6.08 -7.61 6.49
C THR A 89 -4.66 -7.13 6.69
N LEU A 90 -4.44 -5.82 6.55
CA LEU A 90 -3.20 -5.23 6.95
C LEU A 90 -3.24 -4.92 8.43
N THR A 91 -2.27 -5.44 9.19
CA THR A 91 -2.15 -5.17 10.62
C THR A 91 -0.85 -4.41 10.86
N GLU A 92 -0.90 -3.29 11.55
CA GLU A 92 0.32 -2.60 12.00
C GLU A 92 1.05 -3.48 13.04
N VAL A 93 2.36 -3.70 12.86
CA VAL A 93 3.12 -4.71 13.61
C VAL A 93 3.16 -4.45 15.12
N ASP A 94 3.05 -3.19 15.54
CA ASP A 94 3.19 -2.76 16.93
C ASP A 94 1.88 -2.25 17.57
N THR A 95 0.74 -2.39 16.89
CA THR A 95 -0.55 -1.91 17.42
C THR A 95 -1.68 -2.92 17.21
N THR A 96 -2.88 -2.59 17.67
CA THR A 96 -4.11 -3.34 17.37
C THR A 96 -4.84 -2.78 16.13
N ASN A 97 -4.21 -1.88 15.38
CA ASN A 97 -4.82 -1.31 14.18
C ASN A 97 -4.80 -2.35 13.07
N ALA A 98 -5.99 -2.64 12.55
CA ALA A 98 -6.19 -3.58 11.46
C ALA A 98 -7.07 -2.92 10.41
N TRP A 99 -6.60 -2.94 9.17
CA TRP A 99 -7.27 -2.34 8.03
C TRP A 99 -7.64 -3.42 7.03
N PRO A 100 -8.93 -3.64 6.76
CA PRO A 100 -9.31 -4.57 5.71
C PRO A 100 -8.76 -4.05 4.39
N ALA A 101 -8.10 -4.93 3.63
CA ALA A 101 -7.70 -4.57 2.28
C ALA A 101 -8.96 -4.38 1.41
N LYS A 102 -8.90 -3.39 0.53
CA LYS A 102 -9.96 -3.06 -0.41
C LYS A 102 -9.52 -3.47 -1.80
N PHE A 103 -10.20 -4.48 -2.29
CA PHE A 103 -10.10 -4.99 -3.64
C PHE A 103 -11.26 -4.35 -4.40
N ASP A 104 -10.97 -3.33 -5.20
CA ASP A 104 -11.93 -2.87 -6.20
C ASP A 104 -11.43 -3.36 -7.55
N ASP A 105 -12.23 -4.21 -8.18
CA ASP A 105 -11.88 -4.84 -9.43
C ASP A 105 -11.75 -3.81 -10.57
N TRP A 106 -10.63 -3.89 -11.31
CA TRP A 106 -10.47 -3.36 -12.67
C TRP A 106 -10.66 -1.85 -12.83
N TYR A 107 -9.80 -1.08 -12.16
CA TYR A 107 -9.56 0.32 -12.50
C TYR A 107 -8.07 0.56 -12.75
N ASN A 108 -7.76 1.37 -13.77
CA ASN A 108 -6.41 1.94 -13.91
C ASN A 108 -6.20 2.89 -12.72
N ALA A 109 -5.54 2.39 -11.68
CA ALA A 109 -5.31 3.15 -10.46
C ALA A 109 -4.33 4.31 -10.70
N ALA A 110 -3.36 4.11 -11.59
CA ALA A 110 -2.48 5.17 -12.08
C ALA A 110 -1.90 4.85 -13.46
N SER A 111 -1.50 5.90 -14.19
CA SER A 111 -0.81 5.81 -15.48
C SER A 111 0.24 6.91 -15.62
N GLY A 112 1.29 6.64 -16.41
CA GLY A 112 2.40 7.58 -16.61
C GLY A 112 3.36 7.67 -15.42
N CYS A 113 3.42 6.62 -14.59
CA CYS A 113 4.37 6.55 -13.49
C CYS A 113 5.79 6.30 -14.04
N GLU A 114 6.81 6.83 -13.38
CA GLU A 114 8.21 6.58 -13.71
C GLU A 114 9.03 6.38 -12.43
N ASP A 115 9.94 5.42 -12.46
CA ASP A 115 10.96 5.24 -11.42
C ASP A 115 12.33 4.94 -12.04
N GLN A 116 13.27 4.49 -11.21
CA GLN A 116 14.63 4.12 -11.65
C GLN A 116 14.67 2.92 -12.62
N TYR A 117 13.60 2.15 -12.76
CA TYR A 117 13.47 0.98 -13.63
C TYR A 117 12.68 1.27 -14.91
N GLY A 118 12.00 2.41 -14.99
CA GLY A 118 11.38 2.95 -16.20
C GLY A 118 9.93 3.38 -16.00
N GLY A 119 9.21 3.56 -17.11
CA GLY A 119 7.79 3.90 -17.08
C GLY A 119 6.91 2.69 -16.75
N TYR A 120 5.86 2.91 -15.96
CA TYR A 120 4.87 1.89 -15.58
C TYR A 120 3.47 2.49 -15.37
N TYR A 121 2.49 1.60 -15.20
CA TYR A 121 1.13 1.93 -14.79
C TYR A 121 0.66 0.92 -13.75
N VAL A 122 -0.31 1.30 -12.91
CA VAL A 122 -0.82 0.45 -11.84
C VAL A 122 -2.28 0.10 -12.11
N ASP A 123 -2.56 -1.19 -12.20
CA ASP A 123 -3.92 -1.72 -12.27
C ASP A 123 -4.33 -2.20 -10.87
N GLN A 124 -5.53 -1.86 -10.42
CA GLN A 124 -6.07 -2.39 -9.17
C GLN A 124 -6.54 -3.85 -9.36
N TRP A 125 -6.23 -4.72 -8.41
CA TRP A 125 -6.50 -6.18 -8.47
C TRP A 125 -7.03 -6.72 -7.15
#